data_AF-J9BVK3-F1
#
_entry.id   AF-J9BVK3-F1
#
_cell.length_a   1.000
_cell.length_b   1.000
_cell.length_c   1.000
_cell.angle_alpha   90.00
_cell.angle_beta   90.00
_cell.angle_gamma   90.00
#
_symmetry.space_group_name_H-M   'P 1'
#
loop_
_entity.id
_entity.type
_entity.pdbx_description
1 polymer ?
#
loop_
_entity_poly.entity_id
_entity_poly.type
_entity_poly.pdbx_seq_one_letter_code
_entity_poly.pdbx_strand_id
1 'polypeptide(L)'
;YVVADAWFSKAKLVGEACLLGFHVISRLRDDAALWYSHDGVRTGKRGRPRIKGEKIDFKKLDLQRCEVLDIEGGRAYSVKAYSKAMKRNIKVVVHYAESGGHKIYFSTDLEMSAKDIIEYYRTRFQIEFCFYEKYIIMYSNHETIFAIIFK
;
A
#
# COMPACT_ATOMS: atom_id res chain seq x y z
N TYR A 1 -11.50 -6.86 1.74
CA TYR A 1 -10.08 -6.47 1.77
C TYR A 1 -9.31 -7.41 2.70
N VAL A 2 -7.98 -7.45 2.58
CA VAL A 2 -7.11 -8.24 3.47
C VAL A 2 -6.10 -7.29 4.06
N VAL A 3 -6.04 -7.18 5.39
CA VAL A 3 -5.04 -6.35 6.07
C VAL A 3 -3.95 -7.28 6.58
N ALA A 4 -2.71 -7.02 6.18
CA ALA A 4 -1.59 -7.88 6.55
C ALA A 4 -0.43 -7.07 7.13
N ASP A 5 0.35 -7.66 8.03
CA ASP A 5 1.55 -7.01 8.53
C ASP A 5 2.65 -6.92 7.45
N ALA A 6 3.65 -6.05 7.66
CA ALA A 6 4.78 -5.81 6.77
C ALA A 6 5.53 -7.11 6.40
N TRP A 7 5.53 -8.11 7.28
CA TRP A 7 6.10 -9.43 7.00
C TRP A 7 5.40 -10.17 5.84
N PHE A 8 4.10 -9.92 5.64
CA PHE A 8 3.26 -10.55 4.62
C PHE A 8 3.21 -9.78 3.30
N SER A 9 3.87 -8.62 3.21
CA SER A 9 3.99 -7.83 1.97
C SER A 9 4.82 -8.48 0.85
N LYS A 10 5.11 -9.79 0.95
CA LYS A 10 5.81 -10.53 -0.10
C LYS A 10 4.92 -10.65 -1.32
N ALA A 11 5.53 -10.48 -2.49
CA ALA A 11 4.85 -10.49 -3.78
C ALA A 11 3.98 -11.72 -4.03
N LYS A 12 4.39 -12.90 -3.52
CA LYS A 12 3.64 -14.14 -3.67
C LYS A 12 2.28 -14.09 -2.97
N LEU A 13 2.25 -13.69 -1.70
CA LEU A 13 1.01 -13.60 -0.92
C LEU A 13 0.06 -12.55 -1.48
N VAL A 14 0.60 -11.39 -1.85
CA VAL A 14 -0.18 -10.32 -2.49
C VAL A 14 -0.74 -10.78 -3.83
N GLY A 15 0.06 -11.52 -4.60
CA GLY A 15 -0.37 -12.12 -5.87
C GLY A 15 -1.50 -13.13 -5.69
N GLU A 16 -1.35 -14.08 -4.76
CA GLU A 16 -2.35 -15.11 -4.46
C GLU A 16 -3.66 -14.48 -3.94
N ALA A 17 -3.59 -13.54 -2.99
CA ALA A 17 -4.77 -12.84 -2.50
C ALA A 17 -5.52 -12.10 -3.62
N CYS A 18 -4.80 -11.44 -4.53
CA CYS A 18 -5.44 -10.78 -5.67
C CYS A 18 -5.96 -11.75 -6.72
N LEU A 19 -5.36 -12.93 -6.90
CA LEU A 19 -5.92 -13.98 -7.76
C LEU A 19 -7.24 -14.51 -7.21
N LEU A 20 -7.39 -14.54 -5.89
CA LEU A 20 -8.63 -14.87 -5.19
C LEU A 20 -9.65 -13.72 -5.17
N GLY A 21 -9.37 -12.60 -5.84
CA GLY A 21 -10.26 -11.44 -5.91
C GLY A 21 -10.19 -10.50 -4.71
N PHE A 22 -9.23 -10.69 -3.79
CA PHE A 22 -9.06 -9.82 -2.65
C PHE A 22 -8.10 -8.66 -2.93
N HIS A 23 -8.41 -7.50 -2.36
CA HIS A 23 -7.49 -6.37 -2.29
C HIS A 23 -6.71 -6.40 -0.97
N VAL A 24 -5.39 -6.27 -1.05
CA VAL A 24 -4.48 -6.31 0.10
C VAL A 24 -4.10 -4.90 0.52
N ILE A 25 -4.16 -4.64 1.82
CA ILE A 25 -3.69 -3.44 2.49
C ILE A 25 -2.57 -3.84 3.46
N SER A 26 -1.40 -3.24 3.34
CA SER A 26 -0.27 -3.57 4.23
C SER A 26 0.77 -2.44 4.28
N ARG A 27 1.85 -2.67 5.02
CA ARG A 27 2.96 -1.73 5.21
C ARG A 27 4.20 -2.20 4.47
N LEU A 28 4.84 -1.29 3.75
CA LEU A 28 6.14 -1.51 3.14
C LEU A 28 7.26 -1.07 4.08
N ARG A 29 8.45 -1.63 3.84
CA ARG A 29 9.68 -1.13 4.43
C ARG A 29 9.99 0.27 3.90
N ASP A 30 10.71 1.02 4.71
CA ASP A 30 11.10 2.41 4.52
C ASP A 30 12.00 2.59 3.27
N ASP A 31 12.70 1.52 2.89
CA ASP A 31 13.59 1.38 1.73
C ASP A 31 12.91 0.79 0.48
N ALA A 32 11.58 0.68 0.47
CA ALA A 32 10.84 0.04 -0.60
C ALA A 32 11.13 0.67 -1.97
N ALA A 33 11.52 -0.17 -2.93
CA ALA A 33 11.78 0.27 -4.29
C ALA A 33 10.44 0.47 -5.02
N LEU A 34 10.01 1.74 -5.12
CA LEU A 34 8.81 2.16 -5.84
C LEU A 34 9.15 3.09 -7.00
N TRP A 35 8.31 3.06 -8.03
CA TRP A 35 8.39 3.95 -9.19
C TRP A 35 7.05 4.63 -9.39
N TYR A 36 7.02 5.87 -9.88
CA TYR A 36 5.77 6.50 -10.30
C TYR A 36 5.09 5.64 -11.38
N SER A 37 3.77 5.51 -11.30
CA SER A 37 3.01 4.83 -12.35
C SER A 37 3.27 5.52 -13.68
N HIS A 38 3.43 4.72 -14.73
CA HIS A 38 3.54 5.23 -16.08
C HIS A 38 2.34 4.75 -16.87
N ASP A 39 1.69 5.65 -17.58
CA ASP A 39 0.43 5.38 -18.30
C ASP A 39 0.61 4.49 -19.53
N GLY A 40 1.78 3.87 -19.68
CA GLY A 40 2.07 2.92 -20.75
C GLY A 40 2.10 3.55 -22.14
N VAL A 41 2.19 4.88 -22.24
CA VAL A 41 2.21 5.59 -23.53
C VAL A 41 3.35 5.03 -24.38
N ARG A 42 2.98 4.34 -25.46
CA ARG A 42 3.94 3.76 -26.40
C ARG A 42 4.69 4.91 -27.04
N THR A 43 5.99 4.97 -26.79
CA THR A 43 6.87 6.04 -27.28
C THR A 43 7.12 5.95 -28.80
N GLY A 44 6.41 5.08 -29.53
CA GLY A 44 6.61 4.80 -30.96
C GLY A 44 7.94 4.12 -31.33
N LYS A 45 8.86 3.96 -30.38
CA LYS A 45 10.19 3.39 -30.59
C LYS A 45 10.17 1.87 -30.52
N ARG A 46 11.01 1.22 -31.34
CA ARG A 46 11.22 -0.24 -31.34
C ARG A 46 11.83 -0.68 -30.00
N GLY A 47 11.11 -1.48 -29.22
CA GLY A 47 11.56 -2.00 -27.93
C GLY A 47 10.40 -2.38 -26.99
N ARG A 48 10.72 -3.01 -25.84
CA ARG A 48 9.73 -3.29 -24.79
C ARG A 48 9.14 -1.96 -24.29
N PRO A 49 7.80 -1.77 -24.29
CA PRO A 49 7.18 -0.55 -23.77
C PRO A 49 7.66 -0.27 -22.35
N ARG A 50 7.87 1.01 -22.04
CA ARG A 50 8.26 1.43 -20.69
C ARG A 50 7.09 1.17 -19.75
N ILE A 51 7.30 0.33 -18.73
CA ILE A 51 6.24 -0.05 -17.77
C ILE A 51 6.25 0.86 -16.52
N LYS A 52 7.39 1.50 -16.22
CA LYS A 52 7.61 2.25 -14.98
C LYS A 52 8.19 3.64 -15.23
N GLY A 53 7.77 4.60 -14.42
CA GLY A 53 8.25 5.98 -14.46
C GLY A 53 9.63 6.17 -13.81
N GLU A 54 9.77 7.27 -13.09
CA GLU A 54 10.94 7.59 -12.27
C GLU A 54 10.86 6.88 -10.92
N LYS A 55 12.01 6.60 -10.31
CA LYS A 55 12.05 6.02 -8.96
C LYS A 55 11.55 7.07 -7.97
N ILE A 56 10.68 6.68 -7.05
CA ILE A 56 10.20 7.56 -5.98
C ILE A 56 11.33 7.73 -4.96
N ASP A 57 11.64 8.98 -4.64
CA ASP A 57 12.53 9.33 -3.55
C ASP A 57 11.69 9.83 -2.37
N PHE A 58 11.63 9.05 -1.28
CA PHE A 58 10.86 9.41 -0.08
C PHE A 58 11.43 10.61 0.68
N LYS A 59 12.66 11.07 0.39
CA LYS A 59 13.18 12.31 0.98
C LYS A 59 12.73 13.54 0.21
N LYS A 60 12.42 13.36 -1.08
CA LYS A 60 12.05 14.43 -2.00
C LYS A 60 10.89 13.96 -2.88
N LEU A 61 9.71 13.86 -2.27
CA LEU A 61 8.50 13.51 -3.00
C LEU A 61 8.13 14.63 -3.98
N ASP A 62 7.78 14.25 -5.21
CA ASP A 62 7.17 15.17 -6.15
C ASP A 62 5.71 15.44 -5.74
N LEU A 63 5.50 16.55 -5.05
CA LEU A 63 4.20 16.97 -4.52
C LEU A 63 3.16 17.20 -5.62
N GLN A 64 3.55 17.50 -6.85
CA GLN A 64 2.60 17.71 -7.95
C GLN A 64 1.91 16.40 -8.37
N ARG A 65 2.56 15.26 -8.13
CA ARG A 65 2.04 13.93 -8.45
C ARG A 65 1.39 13.24 -7.25
N CYS A 66 1.32 13.93 -6.11
CA CYS A 66 0.84 13.38 -4.86
C CYS A 66 -0.41 14.11 -4.39
N GLU A 67 -1.34 13.34 -3.87
CA GLU A 67 -2.48 13.84 -3.12
C GLU A 67 -2.02 14.07 -1.67
N VAL A 68 -2.24 15.28 -1.14
CA VAL A 68 -1.84 15.65 0.23
C VAL A 68 -2.97 15.33 1.19
N LEU A 69 -2.64 14.64 2.28
CA LEU A 69 -3.57 14.34 3.36
C LEU A 69 -3.03 14.92 4.66
N ASP A 70 -3.86 15.71 5.32
CA ASP A 70 -3.61 16.16 6.68
C ASP A 70 -4.14 15.09 7.64
N ILE A 71 -3.26 14.57 8.49
CA ILE A 71 -3.58 13.48 9.39
C ILE A 71 -3.04 13.78 10.78
N GLU A 72 -3.76 13.32 11.78
CA GLU A 72 -3.33 13.48 13.17
C GLU A 72 -1.98 12.76 13.39
N GLY A 73 -0.97 13.53 13.81
CA GLY A 73 0.40 13.06 14.05
C GLY A 73 1.41 13.27 12.90
N GLY A 74 1.03 14.00 11.84
CA GLY A 74 1.97 14.41 10.79
C GLY A 74 1.34 14.68 9.43
N ARG A 75 2.10 14.49 8.35
CA ARG A 75 1.62 14.68 6.97
C ARG A 75 1.62 13.36 6.22
N ALA A 76 0.56 13.09 5.47
CA ALA A 76 0.51 11.95 4.56
C ALA A 76 0.45 12.40 3.10
N TYR A 77 1.06 11.61 2.23
CA TYR A 77 1.05 11.81 0.79
C TYR A 77 0.66 10.52 0.10
N SER A 78 -0.25 10.63 -0.86
CA SER A 78 -0.85 9.52 -1.58
C SER A 78 -0.43 9.57 -3.04
N VAL A 79 0.02 8.44 -3.58
CA VAL A 79 0.54 8.33 -4.95
C VAL A 79 0.23 6.96 -5.55
N LYS A 80 -0.09 6.91 -6.85
CA LYS A 80 -0.14 5.65 -7.60
C LYS A 80 1.28 5.28 -8.04
N ALA A 81 1.75 4.11 -7.60
CA ALA A 81 3.13 3.68 -7.80
C ALA A 81 3.21 2.25 -8.32
N TYR A 82 4.20 1.97 -9.17
CA TYR A 82 4.55 0.63 -9.58
C TYR A 82 5.54 0.01 -8.59
N SER A 83 5.15 -1.12 -8.00
CA SER A 83 6.02 -1.93 -7.14
C SER A 83 6.76 -2.96 -7.99
N LYS A 84 8.10 -2.90 -8.02
CA LYS A 84 8.91 -3.93 -8.71
C LYS A 84 8.80 -5.28 -8.03
N ALA A 85 8.66 -5.31 -6.70
CA ALA A 85 8.52 -6.55 -5.95
C ALA A 85 7.24 -7.28 -6.36
N MET A 86 6.11 -6.57 -6.39
CA MET A 86 4.79 -7.14 -6.71
C MET A 86 4.47 -7.16 -8.22
N LYS A 87 5.32 -6.52 -9.04
CA LYS A 87 5.19 -6.35 -10.49
C LYS A 87 3.86 -5.72 -10.92
N ARG A 88 3.30 -4.82 -10.11
CA ARG A 88 2.00 -4.17 -10.35
C ARG A 88 1.94 -2.75 -9.80
N ASN A 89 0.94 -2.01 -10.27
CA ASN A 89 0.55 -0.73 -9.68
C ASN A 89 -0.15 -0.97 -8.34
N ILE A 90 0.16 -0.12 -7.38
CA ILE A 90 -0.43 -0.08 -6.04
C ILE A 90 -0.66 1.39 -5.66
N LYS A 91 -1.69 1.66 -4.86
CA LYS A 91 -1.87 2.95 -4.21
C LYS A 91 -0.95 2.97 -3.00
N VAL A 92 -0.13 3.99 -2.87
CA VAL A 92 0.86 4.11 -1.81
C VAL A 92 0.57 5.36 -1.01
N VAL A 93 0.64 5.23 0.31
CA VAL A 93 0.48 6.33 1.24
C VAL A 93 1.73 6.42 2.10
N VAL A 94 2.43 7.54 2.01
CA VAL A 94 3.63 7.83 2.79
C VAL A 94 3.26 8.79 3.90
N HIS A 95 3.30 8.31 5.14
CA HIS A 95 3.05 9.11 6.34
C HIS A 95 4.39 9.54 6.95
N TYR A 96 4.64 10.85 6.99
CA TYR A 96 5.74 11.48 7.71
C TYR A 96 5.29 11.88 9.10
N ALA A 97 5.86 11.24 10.12
CA ALA A 97 5.55 11.55 11.51
C ALA A 97 6.30 12.82 11.95
N GLU A 98 5.70 13.60 12.85
CA GLU A 98 6.35 14.79 13.42
C GLU A 98 7.62 14.45 14.21
N SER A 99 7.66 13.27 14.84
CA SER A 99 8.82 12.76 15.57
C SER A 99 10.01 12.35 14.69
N GLY A 100 9.85 12.44 13.36
CA GLY A 100 10.85 12.04 12.38
C GLY A 100 10.62 10.63 11.83
N GLY A 101 11.10 10.43 10.60
CA GLY A 101 10.91 9.20 9.85
C GLY A 101 9.60 9.15 9.05
N HIS A 102 9.46 8.11 8.24
CA HIS A 102 8.29 7.90 7.39
C HIS A 102 7.83 6.45 7.44
N LYS A 103 6.52 6.25 7.36
CA LYS A 103 5.89 4.94 7.23
C LYS A 103 5.21 4.86 5.87
N ILE A 104 5.38 3.73 5.19
CA ILE A 104 4.85 3.52 3.85
C ILE A 104 3.76 2.47 3.95
N TYR A 105 2.54 2.85 3.61
CA TYR A 105 1.39 1.96 3.49
C TYR A 105 1.05 1.77 2.02
N PHE A 106 0.42 0.65 1.68
CA PHE A 106 -0.10 0.44 0.34
C PHE A 106 -1.42 -0.30 0.33
N SER A 107 -2.16 -0.10 -0.75
CA SER A 107 -3.28 -0.93 -1.15
C SER A 107 -3.10 -1.41 -2.59
N THR A 108 -3.56 -2.62 -2.88
CA THR A 108 -3.69 -3.10 -4.26
C THR A 108 -4.91 -2.53 -4.97
N ASP A 109 -5.83 -1.93 -4.23
CA ASP A 109 -6.90 -1.12 -4.81
C ASP A 109 -6.36 0.30 -5.09
N LEU A 110 -6.47 0.74 -6.34
CA LEU A 110 -5.98 2.04 -6.81
C LEU A 110 -6.95 3.19 -6.52
N GLU A 111 -8.23 2.87 -6.31
CA GLU A 111 -9.30 3.84 -6.13
C GLU A 111 -9.67 4.06 -4.66
N MET A 112 -9.18 3.18 -3.77
CA MET A 112 -9.31 3.36 -2.32
C MET A 112 -8.72 4.69 -1.84
N SER A 113 -9.45 5.36 -0.95
CA SER A 113 -9.00 6.62 -0.37
C SER A 113 -7.78 6.40 0.53
N ALA A 114 -6.86 7.36 0.54
CA ALA A 114 -5.65 7.24 1.33
C ALA A 114 -5.90 7.28 2.85
N LYS A 115 -7.01 7.92 3.27
CA LYS A 115 -7.45 7.91 4.67
C LYS A 115 -7.87 6.51 5.09
N ASP A 116 -8.66 5.82 4.27
CA ASP A 116 -9.12 4.45 4.55
C ASP A 116 -7.94 3.48 4.64
N ILE A 117 -6.92 3.62 3.79
CA ILE A 117 -5.70 2.79 3.85
C ILE A 117 -5.03 2.91 5.22
N ILE A 118 -4.90 4.13 5.75
CA ILE A 118 -4.30 4.36 7.06
C ILE A 118 -5.20 3.81 8.16
N GLU A 119 -6.50 4.09 8.09
CA GLU A 119 -7.48 3.67 9.10
C GLU A 119 -7.60 2.15 9.20
N TYR A 120 -7.72 1.44 8.08
CA TYR A 120 -7.71 -0.02 8.04
C TYR A 120 -6.41 -0.63 8.57
N TYR A 121 -5.27 0.02 8.35
CA TYR A 121 -4.03 -0.47 8.93
C TYR A 121 -3.93 -0.15 10.44
N ARG A 122 -4.56 0.93 10.92
CA ARG A 122 -4.63 1.27 12.36
C ARG A 122 -5.47 0.26 13.14
N THR A 123 -6.62 -0.18 12.60
CA THR A 123 -7.50 -1.17 13.27
C THR A 123 -6.82 -2.52 13.47
N ARG A 124 -5.78 -2.84 12.69
CA ARG A 124 -4.93 -4.03 12.90
C ARG A 124 -4.37 -4.10 14.33
N PHE A 125 -3.90 -2.98 14.89
CA PHE A 125 -3.30 -2.97 16.23
C PHE A 125 -4.32 -3.17 17.36
N GLN A 126 -5.56 -2.72 17.18
CA GLN A 126 -6.63 -2.96 18.16
C GLN A 126 -6.94 -4.46 18.29
N ILE A 127 -6.77 -5.21 17.20
CA ILE A 127 -7.07 -6.64 17.16
C ILE A 127 -5.91 -7.47 17.73
N GLU A 128 -4.65 -7.02 17.58
CA GLU A 128 -3.49 -7.62 18.26
C GLU A 128 -3.59 -7.51 19.79
N PHE A 129 -4.19 -6.44 20.31
CA PHE A 129 -4.43 -6.31 21.74
C PHE A 129 -5.48 -7.31 22.25
N CYS A 130 -6.36 -7.81 21.37
CA CYS A 130 -7.53 -8.59 21.75
C CYS A 130 -7.35 -10.11 21.58
N PHE A 131 -6.30 -10.60 20.90
CA PHE A 131 -6.12 -12.04 20.64
C PHE A 131 -4.65 -12.48 20.67
N TYR A 132 -4.36 -13.53 21.45
CA TYR A 132 -3.04 -14.16 21.61
C TYR A 132 -2.87 -15.48 20.82
N GLU A 133 -3.78 -15.82 19.90
CA GLU A 133 -3.72 -17.07 19.14
C GLU A 133 -3.82 -16.89 17.63
N LYS A 134 -3.09 -17.74 16.90
CA LYS A 134 -2.88 -17.74 15.45
C LYS A 134 -4.17 -18.02 14.67
N TYR A 135 -4.99 -17.00 14.42
CA TYR A 135 -6.17 -17.14 13.56
C TYR A 135 -6.21 -16.09 12.45
N ILE A 136 -6.77 -16.51 11.31
CA ILE A 136 -7.26 -15.60 10.27
C ILE A 136 -8.58 -15.06 10.80
N ILE A 137 -8.63 -13.78 11.15
CA ILE A 137 -9.88 -13.17 11.61
C ILE A 137 -10.59 -12.59 10.39
N MET A 138 -11.76 -13.15 10.08
CA MET A 138 -12.65 -12.66 9.03
C MET A 138 -13.72 -11.76 9.67
N TYR A 139 -13.56 -10.43 9.58
CA TYR A 139 -14.62 -9.49 9.96
C TYR A 139 -15.52 -9.23 8.76
N SER A 140 -16.84 -9.31 8.94
CA SER A 140 -17.83 -8.88 7.96
C SER A 140 -18.54 -7.65 8.51
N ASN A 141 -18.25 -6.47 7.95
CA ASN A 141 -19.12 -5.31 8.10
C ASN A 141 -19.94 -5.24 6.84
N HIS A 142 -21.27 -5.38 6.98
CA HIS A 142 -22.41 -5.40 6.03
C HIS A 142 -22.23 -5.36 4.48
N GLU A 143 -21.09 -4.97 3.93
CA GLU A 143 -20.75 -4.96 2.51
C GLU A 143 -19.35 -5.52 2.20
N THR A 144 -18.51 -5.86 3.18
CA THR A 144 -17.11 -6.27 2.91
C THR A 144 -16.52 -7.24 3.92
N ILE A 145 -15.93 -8.32 3.39
CA ILE A 145 -15.14 -9.30 4.16
C ILE A 145 -13.71 -8.78 4.32
N PHE A 146 -13.25 -8.67 5.57
CA PHE A 146 -11.90 -8.31 5.97
C PHE A 146 -11.18 -9.51 6.54
N ALA A 147 -10.14 -10.03 5.87
CA ALA A 147 -9.28 -11.05 6.47
C ALA A 147 -8.02 -10.39 7.05
N ILE A 148 -7.74 -10.66 8.32
CA ILE A 148 -6.53 -10.17 8.98
C ILE A 148 -5.64 -11.36 9.32
N ILE A 149 -4.40 -11.33 8.83
CA ILE A 149 -3.43 -12.41 9.00
C ILE A 149 -2.42 -12.00 10.09
N PHE A 150 -2.50 -12.65 11.25
CA PHE A 150 -1.53 -12.54 12.35
C PHE A 150 -0.50 -13.70 12.30
N LYS A 151 0.67 -13.51 12.92
CA LYS A 151 1.74 -14.52 13.02
C LYS A 151 1.82 -15.09 14.43
#